data_AF-A0A381YPK1-F1
#
_entry.id   AF-A0A381YPK1-F1
#
_cell.length_a   1.000
_cell.length_b   1.000
_cell.length_c   1.000
_cell.angle_alpha   90.00
_cell.angle_beta   90.00
_cell.angle_gamma   90.00
#
_symmetry.space_group_name_H-M   'P 1'
#
loop_
_entity.id
_entity.type
_entity.pdbx_description
1 polymer ?
#
loop_
_entity_poly.entity_id
_entity_poly.type
_entity_poly.pdbx_seq_one_letter_code
_entity_poly.pdbx_strand_id
1 'polypeptide(L)' 'MSIKSLFDLTKFRLTLSVVFSSFISYMLGFKEFDIKVLTLLIFGGIFVVAASNIYNQIIEKDL' A
#
# COMPACT_ATOMS: atom_id res chain seq x y z
N MET A 1 9.25 2.67 -18.61
CA MET A 1 8.65 3.12 -17.34
C MET A 1 9.79 3.41 -16.37
N SER A 2 9.88 4.62 -15.82
CA SER A 2 10.92 4.98 -14.84
C SER A 2 10.45 4.65 -13.40
N ILE A 3 11.39 4.39 -12.49
CA ILE A 3 11.12 4.20 -11.05
C ILE A 3 10.39 5.41 -10.47
N LYS A 4 10.76 6.62 -10.90
CA LYS A 4 10.09 7.85 -10.49
C LYS A 4 8.61 7.85 -10.91
N SER A 5 8.32 7.44 -12.14
CA SER A 5 6.95 7.31 -12.63
C SER A 5 6.15 6.29 -11.83
N LEU A 6 6.77 5.19 -11.39
CA LEU A 6 6.11 4.20 -10.52
C LEU A 6 5.72 4.82 -9.16
N PHE A 7 6.61 5.60 -8.54
CA PHE A 7 6.33 6.24 -7.25
C PHE A 7 5.27 7.35 -7.34
N ASP A 8 5.26 8.08 -8.46
CA ASP A 8 4.24 9.08 -8.76
C ASP A 8 2.86 8.41 -8.99
N LEU A 9 2.82 7.28 -9.72
CA LEU A 9 1.57 6.55 -10.01
C LEU A 9 0.95 5.92 -8.77
N THR A 10 1.79 5.29 -7.94
CA THR A 10 1.36 4.58 -6.73
C THR A 10 1.13 5.51 -5.54
N LYS A 11 1.36 6.83 -5.70
CA LYS A 11 1.39 7.82 -4.60
C LYS A 11 2.20 7.29 -3.41
N PHE A 12 3.49 7.03 -3.61
CA PHE A 12 4.35 6.31 -2.65
C PHE A 12 4.23 6.77 -1.19
N ARG A 13 4.16 8.09 -0.93
CA ARG A 13 3.98 8.65 0.42
C ARG A 13 2.70 8.17 1.10
N LEU A 14 1.59 8.15 0.36
CA LEU A 14 0.30 7.68 0.85
C LEU A 14 0.34 6.17 1.12
N THR A 15 0.89 5.40 0.17
CA THR A 15 1.07 3.95 0.32
C THR A 15 1.87 3.61 1.57
N LEU A 16 2.97 4.34 1.84
CA LEU A 16 3.78 4.16 3.03
C LEU A 16 3.00 4.43 4.32
N SER A 17 2.21 5.50 4.39
CA SER A 17 1.39 5.82 5.56
C SER A 17 0.36 4.73 5.87
N VAL A 18 -0.30 4.18 4.85
CA VAL A 18 -1.30 3.12 5.02
C VAL A 18 -0.66 1.80 5.50
N VAL A 19 0.44 1.41 4.86
CA VAL A 19 1.16 0.18 5.22
C VAL A 19 1.76 0.28 6.63
N PHE A 20 2.29 1.46 6.99
CA PHE A 20 2.79 1.71 8.34
C PHE A 20 1.69 1.58 9.40
N SER A 21 0.52 2.20 9.18
CA SER A 21 -0.61 2.08 10.11
C SER A 21 -1.07 0.63 10.25
N SER A 22 -1.13 -0.12 9.15
CA SER A 22 -1.49 -1.54 9.14
C SER A 22 -0.47 -2.39 9.91
N PHE A 23 0.83 -2.12 9.74
CA PHE A 23 1.90 -2.78 10.50
C PHE A 23 1.75 -2.55 12.01
N ILE A 24 1.55 -1.30 12.45
CA ILE A 24 1.35 -0.98 13.86
C ILE A 24 0.09 -1.65 14.40
N SER A 25 -1.00 -1.66 13.62
CA SER A 25 -2.24 -2.33 14.00
C SER A 25 -2.04 -3.82 14.25
N TYR A 26 -1.28 -4.50 13.38
CA TYR A 26 -0.93 -5.91 13.60
C TYR A 26 -0.07 -6.10 14.85
N MET A 27 0.94 -5.24 15.08
CA MET A 27 1.81 -5.28 16.27
C MET A 27 1.04 -5.08 17.58
N LEU A 28 -0.06 -4.33 17.57
CA LEU A 28 -0.89 -4.12 18.76
C LEU A 28 -1.91 -5.25 18.99
N GLY A 29 -2.32 -5.95 17.93
CA GLY A 29 -3.45 -6.89 17.96
C GLY A 29 -3.10 -8.37 17.88
N PHE A 30 -1.83 -8.73 17.67
CA PHE A 30 -1.46 -10.14 17.53
C PHE A 30 -1.52 -10.87 18.89
N LYS A 31 -2.13 -12.06 18.90
CA LYS A 31 -2.05 -12.99 20.05
C LYS A 31 -0.83 -13.91 19.93
N GLU A 32 -0.60 -14.40 18.72
CA GLU A 32 0.58 -15.16 18.32
C GLU A 32 1.18 -14.49 17.08
N PHE A 33 2.49 -14.28 17.07
CA PHE A 33 3.16 -13.62 15.96
C PHE A 33 3.31 -14.59 14.78
N ASP A 34 2.66 -14.29 13.66
CA ASP A 34 2.80 -15.00 12.39
C ASP A 34 3.47 -14.09 11.33
N ILE A 35 4.66 -14.48 10.89
CA ILE A 35 5.41 -13.78 9.85
C ILE A 35 4.71 -13.84 8.48
N LYS A 36 3.96 -14.91 8.19
CA LYS A 36 3.20 -15.04 6.93
C LYS A 36 2.07 -14.03 6.91
N VAL A 37 1.34 -13.86 8.02
CA VAL A 37 0.26 -12.86 8.13
C VAL A 37 0.83 -11.46 7.98
N LEU A 38 1.93 -11.14 8.67
CA LEU A 38 2.57 -9.82 8.54
C LEU A 38 3.03 -9.54 7.10
N THR A 39 3.62 -10.53 6.45
CA THR A 39 4.09 -10.42 5.06
C THR A 39 2.92 -10.16 4.12
N LEU A 40 1.84 -10.95 4.24
CA LEU A 40 0.64 -10.78 3.44
C LEU A 40 -0.04 -9.43 3.67
N LEU A 41 -0.04 -8.93 4.91
CA LEU A 41 -0.57 -7.61 5.27
C LEU A 41 0.21 -6.48 4.59
N ILE A 42 1.54 -6.53 4.63
CA ILE A 42 2.40 -5.51 4.02
C ILE A 42 2.23 -5.52 2.50
N PHE A 43 2.38 -6.69 1.87
CA PHE A 43 2.26 -6.78 0.40
C PHE A 43 0.84 -6.48 -0.08
N GLY A 44 -0.18 -7.01 0.60
CA GLY A 44 -1.58 -6.72 0.30
C GLY A 44 -1.90 -5.24 0.44
N GLY A 45 -1.42 -4.59 1.51
CA GLY A 45 -1.57 -3.15 1.71
C GLY A 45 -0.92 -2.32 0.61
N ILE A 46 0.31 -2.68 0.19
CA ILE A 46 0.99 -2.02 -0.93
C ILE A 46 0.17 -2.18 -2.21
N PHE A 47 -0.24 -3.40 -2.57
CA PHE A 47 -0.91 -3.67 -3.84
C PHE A 47 -2.30 -3.05 -3.93
N VAL A 48 -3.10 -3.10 -2.85
CA VAL A 48 -4.45 -2.51 -2.83
C VAL A 48 -4.39 -1.00 -2.96
N VAL A 49 -3.49 -0.34 -2.22
CA VAL A 49 -3.36 1.13 -2.26
C VAL A 49 -2.79 1.58 -3.60
N ALA A 50 -1.77 0.88 -4.12
CA ALA A 50 -1.21 1.15 -5.44
C ALA A 50 -2.28 1.01 -6.54
N ALA A 51 -3.04 -0.08 -6.56
CA ALA A 51 -4.09 -0.31 -7.55
C ALA A 51 -5.19 0.77 -7.49
N SER A 52 -5.65 1.14 -6.29
CA SER A 52 -6.65 2.20 -6.09
C SER A 52 -6.14 3.57 -6.57
N ASN A 53 -4.89 3.92 -6.27
CA ASN A 53 -4.31 5.19 -6.72
C ASN A 53 -4.12 5.25 -8.24
N ILE A 54 -3.65 4.15 -8.85
CA ILE A 54 -3.51 4.05 -10.31
C ILE A 54 -4.87 4.13 -10.99
N TYR A 55 -5.87 3.42 -10.46
CA TYR A 55 -7.23 3.46 -10.98
C TYR A 55 -7.82 4.88 -10.94
N ASN A 56 -7.65 5.58 -9.82
CA ASN A 56 -8.09 6.98 -9.69
C ASN A 56 -7.40 7.89 -10.72
N GLN A 57 -6.09 7.73 -10.94
CA GLN A 57 -5.36 8.52 -11.94
C GLN A 57 -5.78 8.23 -13.38
N ILE A 58 -6.20 7.00 -13.69
CA ILE A 58 -6.73 6.66 -15.02
C ILE A 58 -8.04 7.42 -15.26
N ILE A 59 -8.93 7.50 -14.27
CA ILE A 59 -10.19 8.24 -14.38
C ILE A 59 -9.94 9.76 -14.46
N GLU A 60 -9.04 10.27 -13.63
CA GLU A 60 -8.67 11.70 -13.59
C GLU A 60 -7.92 12.17 -14.85
N LYS A 61 -7.46 11.26 -15.72
CA LYS A 61 -6.72 11.62 -16.95
C LYS A 61 -7.61 12.35 -17.97
N ASP A 62 -8.88 11.97 -18.05
CA ASP A 62 -9.84 12.46 -19.05
C ASP A 62 -10.85 13.47 -18.46
N LEU A 63 -10.71 13.80 -17.16
CA LEU A 63 -11.53 14.75 -16.42
C LEU A 63 -10.86 16.14 -16.38
#